data_AF-A0A3T0W3A8-F1
#
_entry.id   AF-A0A3T0W3A8-F1
#
_cell.length_a   1.000
_cell.length_b   1.000
_cell.length_c   1.000
_cell.angle_alpha   90.00
_cell.angle_beta   90.00
_cell.angle_gamma   90.00
#
_symmetry.space_group_name_H-M   'P 1'
#
loop_
_entity.id
_entity.type
_entity.pdbx_description
1 polymer ?
#
loop_
_entity_poly.entity_id
_entity_poly.type
_entity_poly.pdbx_seq_one_letter_code
_entity_poly.pdbx_strand_id
1 'polypeptide(L)'
;MKKITPLLSLCCLPLSQEAFSAPDDIQLIHQFHSEIYTEAQPVKAFVEDFDGPLTEGDSAFTYNLFELGMKYKGIGIGAQSRFDYLLAFDPDTARYTHTEKNDLPFEQRNYRYYLWGRQATTNGIFLSYDLSLLDNKLIVTPKFTYFKSTHFQEAEVDGTIFGSEVEGKLQAEYYFSKDVLFKSFTPVDNPQGDGYSFDLSVDWQITKDLRVWAAGKDLMYETKYEGAGFVNGFTTDIPFTEREGGIDTTPSVRLRTSAYDQEIEYTFERDARYYLGVDYRINDRFSTELKARKFIDDTFIQANLSYHFSDSWALFGGYETHSEAVELGIKNDYAGFSVKMDNPDIEKAYYVNLNWFVNLTF
;
A
#
# COMPACT_ATOMS: atom_id res chain seq x y z
N MET A 1 -85.71 -14.10 -0.08
CA MET A 1 -85.06 -14.38 -1.39
C MET A 1 -83.63 -14.83 -1.08
N LYS A 2 -83.36 -16.13 -0.90
CA LYS A 2 -82.97 -17.13 -1.92
C LYS A 2 -81.84 -16.62 -2.82
N LYS A 3 -80.59 -17.02 -2.50
CA LYS A 3 -79.76 -18.07 -3.16
C LYS A 3 -79.06 -17.50 -4.42
N ILE A 4 -77.77 -17.73 -4.70
CA ILE A 4 -77.12 -19.02 -4.92
C ILE A 4 -75.59 -18.82 -4.80
N THR A 5 -74.91 -19.67 -4.03
CA THR A 5 -73.53 -20.16 -4.31
C THR A 5 -73.70 -21.49 -5.06
N PRO A 6 -72.78 -21.85 -5.98
CA PRO A 6 -71.80 -22.91 -5.67
C PRO A 6 -70.43 -22.61 -6.33
N LEU A 7 -69.33 -23.33 -6.18
CA LEU A 7 -68.78 -24.33 -5.25
C LEU A 7 -67.52 -24.84 -6.01
N LEU A 8 -66.42 -25.07 -5.28
CA LEU A 8 -65.36 -26.06 -5.57
C LEU A 8 -64.61 -26.02 -6.93
N SER A 9 -63.28 -25.87 -6.87
CA SER A 9 -62.44 -27.08 -6.83
C SER A 9 -61.05 -26.77 -6.29
N LEU A 10 -60.73 -27.49 -5.22
CA LEU A 10 -59.40 -27.86 -4.79
C LEU A 10 -58.74 -28.66 -5.93
N CYS A 11 -57.50 -28.36 -6.30
CA CYS A 11 -56.64 -29.35 -6.94
C CYS A 11 -55.20 -29.12 -6.48
N CYS A 12 -54.60 -30.22 -6.06
CA CYS A 12 -53.34 -30.35 -5.37
C CYS A 12 -52.12 -29.92 -6.20
N LEU A 13 -51.09 -29.57 -5.45
CA LEU A 13 -49.66 -29.40 -5.75
C LEU A 13 -49.11 -30.30 -6.89
N PRO A 14 -48.00 -29.88 -7.53
CA PRO A 14 -46.73 -30.25 -6.92
C PRO A 14 -45.90 -29.03 -6.51
N LEU A 15 -45.29 -29.15 -5.32
CA LEU A 15 -44.08 -28.45 -4.99
C LEU A 15 -43.06 -28.70 -6.11
N SER A 16 -42.76 -27.68 -6.91
CA SER A 16 -41.39 -27.51 -7.37
C SER A 16 -40.67 -26.77 -6.24
N GLN A 17 -40.06 -27.55 -5.34
CA GLN A 17 -38.90 -27.06 -4.61
C GLN A 17 -37.82 -26.78 -5.65
N GLU A 18 -37.88 -25.61 -6.27
CA GLU A 18 -36.61 -24.96 -6.59
C GLU A 18 -36.07 -24.57 -5.23
N ALA A 19 -35.12 -25.38 -4.74
CA ALA A 19 -34.17 -24.92 -3.76
C ALA A 19 -33.40 -23.77 -4.41
N PHE A 20 -34.03 -22.60 -4.45
CA PHE A 20 -33.31 -21.35 -4.46
C PHE A 20 -32.47 -21.41 -3.19
N SER A 21 -31.18 -21.68 -3.35
CA SER A 21 -30.20 -21.11 -2.45
C SER A 21 -30.64 -19.66 -2.27
N ALA A 22 -30.94 -19.26 -1.03
CA ALA A 22 -31.00 -17.84 -0.77
C ALA A 22 -29.70 -17.27 -1.38
N PRO A 23 -29.75 -16.27 -2.27
CA PRO A 23 -28.53 -15.54 -2.55
C PRO A 23 -28.08 -15.06 -1.19
N ASP A 24 -26.87 -15.41 -0.77
CA ASP A 24 -26.35 -15.01 0.53
C ASP A 24 -26.39 -13.48 0.55
N ASP A 25 -27.41 -12.96 1.21
CA ASP A 25 -27.87 -11.60 1.02
C ASP A 25 -26.93 -10.67 1.76
N ILE A 26 -26.24 -11.22 2.78
CA ILE A 26 -25.27 -10.58 3.65
C ILE A 26 -23.92 -11.28 3.52
N GLN A 27 -22.86 -10.51 3.28
CA GLN A 27 -21.48 -10.98 3.31
C GLN A 27 -20.68 -10.18 4.33
N LEU A 28 -19.92 -10.85 5.20
CA LEU A 28 -18.97 -10.20 6.09
C LEU A 28 -17.68 -9.90 5.31
N ILE A 29 -17.18 -8.68 5.39
CA ILE A 29 -15.87 -8.30 4.86
C ILE A 29 -14.91 -8.26 6.03
N HIS A 30 -13.89 -9.10 6.03
CA HIS A 30 -12.76 -8.97 6.94
C HIS A 30 -11.47 -9.27 6.19
N GLN A 31 -10.60 -8.29 6.08
CA GLN A 31 -9.36 -8.39 5.32
C GLN A 31 -8.21 -7.80 6.13
N PHE A 32 -7.07 -8.48 6.10
CA PHE A 32 -5.81 -7.95 6.56
C PHE A 32 -4.74 -8.25 5.53
N HIS A 33 -4.00 -7.22 5.15
CA HIS A 33 -2.84 -7.30 4.29
C HIS A 33 -1.73 -6.50 4.94
N SER A 34 -0.58 -7.12 5.15
CA SER A 34 0.63 -6.46 5.62
C SER A 34 1.76 -6.87 4.69
N GLU A 35 2.42 -5.89 4.09
CA GLU A 35 3.51 -6.09 3.15
C GLU A 35 4.61 -5.10 3.48
N ILE A 36 5.84 -5.59 3.53
CA ILE A 36 7.04 -4.78 3.67
C ILE A 36 8.09 -5.30 2.70
N TYR A 37 8.76 -4.36 2.04
CA TYR A 37 9.79 -4.60 1.07
C TYR A 37 10.86 -3.53 1.18
N THR A 38 12.11 -3.96 1.13
CA THR A 38 13.29 -3.09 1.14
C THR A 38 14.28 -3.68 0.16
N GLU A 39 14.80 -2.90 -0.79
CA GLU A 39 15.82 -3.42 -1.70
C GLU A 39 17.21 -3.36 -1.10
N ALA A 40 17.54 -2.25 -0.42
CA ALA A 40 18.89 -1.91 0.01
C ALA A 40 19.46 -2.80 1.12
N GLN A 41 18.62 -3.26 2.05
CA GLN A 41 19.01 -4.04 3.24
C GLN A 41 17.87 -4.93 3.70
N PRO A 42 18.13 -5.97 4.53
CA PRO A 42 17.07 -6.74 5.17
C PRO A 42 16.13 -5.84 5.99
N VAL A 43 14.84 -6.19 6.01
CA VAL A 43 13.76 -5.41 6.63
C VAL A 43 14.08 -5.01 8.08
N LYS A 44 14.60 -5.96 8.87
CA LYS A 44 14.94 -5.70 10.27
C LYS A 44 16.03 -4.62 10.41
N ALA A 45 17.13 -4.78 9.66
CA ALA A 45 18.22 -3.82 9.67
C ALA A 45 17.75 -2.45 9.14
N PHE A 46 16.95 -2.42 8.08
CA PHE A 46 16.44 -1.19 7.49
C PHE A 46 15.57 -0.38 8.46
N VAL A 47 14.75 -1.05 9.29
CA VAL A 47 13.83 -0.39 10.24
C VAL A 47 14.53 -0.01 11.55
N GLU A 48 15.57 -0.74 11.95
CA GLU A 48 16.30 -0.52 13.21
C GLU A 48 17.50 0.41 13.00
N ASP A 49 18.69 -0.14 12.74
CA ASP A 49 19.96 0.57 12.82
C ASP A 49 20.63 0.87 11.47
N PHE A 50 20.08 0.35 10.37
CA PHE A 50 20.62 0.43 9.01
C PHE A 50 22.05 -0.14 8.89
N ASP A 51 22.33 -1.21 9.64
CA ASP A 51 23.65 -1.85 9.81
C ASP A 51 23.80 -3.19 9.04
N GLY A 52 22.79 -3.55 8.26
CA GLY A 52 22.76 -4.78 7.48
C GLY A 52 23.63 -4.72 6.21
N PRO A 53 23.82 -5.86 5.53
CA PRO A 53 24.48 -5.88 4.22
C PRO A 53 23.77 -4.97 3.22
N LEU A 54 24.52 -4.06 2.60
CA LEU A 54 24.01 -3.12 1.62
C LEU A 54 24.01 -3.71 0.20
N THR A 55 22.91 -3.53 -0.53
CA THR A 55 22.75 -3.83 -1.96
C THR A 55 22.60 -2.53 -2.78
N GLU A 56 22.46 -2.63 -4.09
CA GLU A 56 22.28 -1.47 -4.99
C GLU A 56 20.81 -1.05 -5.17
N GLY A 57 19.93 -1.47 -4.25
CA GLY A 57 18.51 -1.14 -4.29
C GLY A 57 18.22 0.36 -4.17
N ASP A 58 17.07 0.78 -4.69
CA ASP A 58 16.66 2.20 -4.73
C ASP A 58 15.26 2.46 -4.13
N SER A 59 14.57 1.41 -3.66
CA SER A 59 13.22 1.53 -3.13
C SER A 59 13.00 0.77 -1.82
N ALA A 60 12.02 1.25 -1.05
CA ALA A 60 11.44 0.55 0.08
C ALA A 60 9.98 0.95 0.25
N PHE A 61 9.13 0.00 0.62
CA PHE A 61 7.74 0.30 0.94
C PHE A 61 7.18 -0.61 2.01
N THR A 62 6.16 -0.12 2.71
CA THR A 62 5.22 -0.98 3.42
C THR A 62 3.79 -0.56 3.15
N TYR A 63 2.93 -1.54 2.95
CA TYR A 63 1.50 -1.38 2.75
C TYR A 63 0.75 -2.27 3.72
N ASN A 64 0.06 -1.65 4.68
CA ASN A 64 -0.71 -2.33 5.69
C ASN A 64 -2.14 -1.86 5.61
N LEU A 65 -3.07 -2.79 5.52
CA LEU A 65 -4.48 -2.53 5.38
C LEU A 65 -5.25 -3.54 6.23
N PHE A 66 -6.13 -3.01 7.07
CA PHE A 66 -7.15 -3.77 7.77
C PHE A 66 -8.52 -3.24 7.37
N GLU A 67 -9.42 -4.12 6.97
CA GLU A 67 -10.80 -3.79 6.63
C GLU A 67 -11.78 -4.68 7.37
N LEU A 68 -12.85 -4.06 7.86
CA LEU A 68 -13.99 -4.75 8.45
C LEU A 68 -15.28 -4.11 7.95
N GLY A 69 -16.20 -4.91 7.42
CA GLY A 69 -17.45 -4.40 6.87
C GLY A 69 -18.48 -5.48 6.58
N MET A 70 -19.55 -5.07 5.92
CA MET A 70 -20.67 -5.91 5.54
C MET A 70 -21.09 -5.53 4.13
N LYS A 71 -21.44 -6.51 3.31
CA LYS A 71 -22.07 -6.32 2.01
C LYS A 71 -23.50 -6.83 2.07
N TYR A 72 -24.47 -6.00 1.68
CA TYR A 72 -25.86 -6.41 1.51
C TYR A 72 -26.28 -6.17 0.06
N LYS A 73 -26.66 -7.23 -0.66
CA LYS A 73 -27.09 -7.16 -2.08
C LYS A 73 -26.14 -6.34 -2.97
N GLY A 74 -24.83 -6.60 -2.83
CA GLY A 74 -23.78 -5.92 -3.58
C GLY A 74 -23.32 -4.59 -2.96
N ILE A 75 -24.08 -3.95 -2.08
CA ILE A 75 -23.68 -2.70 -1.41
C ILE A 75 -22.83 -3.03 -0.19
N GLY A 76 -21.54 -2.69 -0.23
CA GLY A 76 -20.59 -2.90 0.87
C GLY A 76 -20.35 -1.62 1.66
N ILE A 77 -20.49 -1.68 2.99
CA ILE A 77 -20.13 -0.61 3.92
C ILE A 77 -19.20 -1.17 4.98
N GLY A 78 -18.15 -0.44 5.32
CA GLY A 78 -17.23 -0.85 6.37
C GLY A 78 -16.31 0.25 6.84
N ALA A 79 -15.38 -0.13 7.70
CA ALA A 79 -14.29 0.69 8.17
C ALA A 79 -12.96 0.10 7.67
N GLN A 80 -11.97 0.97 7.47
CA GLN A 80 -10.61 0.58 7.16
C GLN A 80 -9.61 1.34 8.02
N SER A 81 -8.50 0.68 8.34
CA SER A 81 -7.31 1.28 8.92
C SER A 81 -6.12 0.90 8.05
N ARG A 82 -5.29 1.86 7.68
CA ARG A 82 -4.10 1.62 6.85
C ARG A 82 -2.91 2.41 7.32
N PHE A 83 -1.74 1.79 7.18
CA PHE A 83 -0.44 2.42 7.35
C PHE A 83 0.38 2.12 6.11
N ASP A 84 0.82 3.19 5.47
CA ASP A 84 1.57 3.11 4.24
C ASP A 84 2.83 3.96 4.36
N TYR A 85 3.94 3.41 3.90
CA TYR A 85 5.24 4.07 3.84
C TYR A 85 5.87 3.74 2.50
N LEU A 86 6.46 4.73 1.87
CA LEU A 86 7.13 4.63 0.59
C LEU A 86 8.40 5.45 0.64
N LEU A 87 9.48 4.87 0.14
CA LEU A 87 10.78 5.49 0.02
C LEU A 87 11.33 5.18 -1.37
N ALA A 88 11.80 6.20 -2.06
CA ALA A 88 12.67 6.10 -3.20
C ALA A 88 13.97 6.85 -2.88
N PHE A 89 15.12 6.29 -3.22
CA PHE A 89 16.40 6.87 -2.88
C PHE A 89 17.46 6.45 -3.90
N ASP A 90 18.49 7.29 -4.09
CA ASP A 90 19.62 6.87 -4.93
C ASP A 90 20.47 5.82 -4.19
N PRO A 91 21.06 4.82 -4.89
CA PRO A 91 21.99 3.88 -4.27
C PRO A 91 23.16 4.57 -3.52
N ASP A 92 23.60 5.75 -3.96
CA ASP A 92 24.58 6.55 -3.23
C ASP A 92 24.01 7.10 -1.91
N THR A 93 22.73 7.43 -1.82
CA THR A 93 22.06 7.84 -0.56
C THR A 93 22.09 6.71 0.44
N ALA A 94 21.75 5.49 0.01
CA ALA A 94 21.78 4.31 0.88
C ALA A 94 23.21 4.00 1.34
N ARG A 95 24.17 4.07 0.42
CA ARG A 95 25.60 3.91 0.72
C ARG A 95 26.12 4.95 1.70
N TYR A 96 25.78 6.21 1.48
CA TYR A 96 26.16 7.31 2.36
C TYR A 96 25.61 7.08 3.77
N THR A 97 24.31 6.77 3.88
CA THR A 97 23.63 6.51 5.16
C THR A 97 24.25 5.31 5.89
N HIS A 98 24.49 4.20 5.20
CA HIS A 98 25.16 3.03 5.78
C HIS A 98 26.58 3.36 6.24
N THR A 99 27.34 4.12 5.45
CA THR A 99 28.72 4.52 5.79
C THR A 99 28.76 5.38 7.05
N GLU A 100 27.83 6.34 7.16
CA GLU A 100 27.67 7.22 8.32
C GLU A 100 27.26 6.43 9.57
N LYS A 101 26.19 5.63 9.48
CA LYS A 101 25.61 4.88 10.61
C LYS A 101 26.55 3.85 11.22
N ASN A 102 27.45 3.30 10.42
CA ASN A 102 28.35 2.22 10.81
C ASN A 102 29.79 2.69 11.03
N ASP A 103 30.03 4.00 11.12
CA ASP A 103 31.35 4.61 11.32
C ASP A 103 32.40 4.11 10.31
N LEU A 104 32.00 3.90 9.05
CA LEU A 104 32.87 3.42 7.99
C LEU A 104 33.61 4.59 7.30
N PRO A 105 34.82 4.36 6.75
CA PRO A 105 35.55 5.42 6.05
C PRO A 105 34.86 5.79 4.73
N PHE A 106 34.57 7.08 4.55
CA PHE A 106 34.02 7.62 3.31
C PHE A 106 35.04 7.64 2.16
N GLU A 107 34.55 7.39 0.95
CA GLU A 107 35.32 7.61 -0.27
C GLU A 107 35.44 9.12 -0.55
N GLN A 108 36.57 9.53 -1.13
CA GLN A 108 36.82 10.92 -1.50
C GLN A 108 36.15 11.26 -2.84
N ARG A 109 34.82 11.28 -2.85
CA ARG A 109 33.99 11.58 -4.02
C ARG A 109 32.71 12.32 -3.63
N ASN A 110 32.04 12.88 -4.64
CA ASN A 110 30.66 13.33 -4.50
C ASN A 110 29.72 12.12 -4.54
N TYR A 111 28.85 12.02 -3.54
CA TYR A 111 27.72 11.12 -3.49
C TYR A 111 26.49 11.85 -4.02
N ARG A 112 25.72 11.19 -4.88
CA ARG A 112 24.36 11.63 -5.18
C ARG A 112 23.50 11.39 -3.93
N TYR A 113 22.85 12.43 -3.42
CA TYR A 113 21.93 12.31 -2.30
C TYR A 113 20.52 12.62 -2.79
N TYR A 114 19.77 11.57 -3.10
CA TYR A 114 18.33 11.64 -3.38
C TYR A 114 17.57 10.79 -2.37
N LEU A 115 16.58 11.38 -1.72
CA LEU A 115 15.67 10.71 -0.82
C LEU A 115 14.29 11.32 -1.00
N TRP A 116 13.34 10.53 -1.48
CA TRP A 116 11.94 10.90 -1.53
C TRP A 116 11.14 9.89 -0.70
N GLY A 117 10.33 10.39 0.23
CA GLY A 117 9.62 9.57 1.19
C GLY A 117 8.22 10.07 1.45
N ARG A 118 7.25 9.17 1.46
CA ARG A 118 5.85 9.45 1.80
C ARG A 118 5.34 8.42 2.79
N GLN A 119 4.78 8.88 3.89
CA GLN A 119 4.07 8.01 4.82
C GLN A 119 2.78 8.65 5.33
N ALA A 120 1.78 7.82 5.58
CA ALA A 120 0.54 8.23 6.20
C ALA A 120 -0.13 7.07 6.94
N THR A 121 -0.73 7.39 8.08
CA THR A 121 -1.68 6.52 8.77
C THR A 121 -3.08 7.10 8.56
N THR A 122 -4.00 6.30 8.01
CA THR A 122 -5.38 6.74 7.79
C THR A 122 -6.40 5.75 8.35
N ASN A 123 -7.51 6.30 8.85
CA ASN A 123 -8.63 5.54 9.37
C ASN A 123 -9.90 6.11 8.79
N GLY A 124 -10.73 5.25 8.19
CA GLY A 124 -11.88 5.73 7.43
C GLY A 124 -13.01 4.74 7.34
N ILE A 125 -14.06 5.18 6.67
CA ILE A 125 -15.20 4.38 6.26
C ILE A 125 -15.23 4.27 4.76
N PHE A 126 -15.70 3.15 4.26
CA PHE A 126 -15.83 2.93 2.83
C PHE A 126 -17.24 2.53 2.43
N LEU A 127 -17.58 2.87 1.19
CA LEU A 127 -18.75 2.42 0.46
C LEU A 127 -18.28 1.75 -0.84
N SER A 128 -18.82 0.59 -1.15
CA SER A 128 -18.55 -0.15 -2.37
C SER A 128 -19.84 -0.71 -2.97
N TYR A 129 -19.83 -0.98 -4.27
CA TYR A 129 -20.97 -1.59 -4.93
C TYR A 129 -20.53 -2.59 -6.01
N ASP A 130 -21.00 -3.82 -5.92
CA ASP A 130 -20.76 -4.83 -6.95
C ASP A 130 -21.74 -4.66 -8.12
N LEU A 131 -21.24 -4.12 -9.23
CA LEU A 131 -21.97 -4.06 -10.49
C LEU A 131 -21.86 -5.40 -11.20
N SER A 132 -22.87 -6.24 -11.05
CA SER A 132 -22.97 -7.52 -11.76
C SER A 132 -23.46 -7.33 -13.19
N LEU A 133 -22.62 -7.75 -14.15
CA LEU A 133 -22.83 -7.67 -15.59
C LEU A 133 -22.68 -9.08 -16.20
N LEU A 134 -23.17 -9.25 -17.43
CA LEU A 134 -23.05 -10.51 -18.20
C LEU A 134 -23.52 -11.75 -17.42
N ASP A 135 -24.73 -11.69 -16.83
CA ASP A 135 -25.30 -12.75 -15.99
C ASP A 135 -24.37 -13.12 -14.81
N ASN A 136 -23.87 -12.11 -14.09
CA ASN A 136 -22.93 -12.23 -12.96
C ASN A 136 -21.53 -12.75 -13.31
N LYS A 137 -21.17 -12.88 -14.59
CA LYS A 137 -19.81 -13.30 -14.99
C LYS A 137 -18.80 -12.17 -14.89
N LEU A 138 -19.24 -10.92 -14.96
CA LEU A 138 -18.38 -9.75 -14.86
C LEU A 138 -18.86 -8.91 -13.67
N ILE A 139 -18.01 -8.73 -12.67
CA ILE A 139 -18.27 -7.90 -11.51
C ILE A 139 -17.33 -6.71 -11.55
N VAL A 140 -17.88 -5.51 -11.53
CA VAL A 140 -17.10 -4.27 -11.40
C VAL A 140 -17.42 -3.65 -10.04
N THR A 141 -16.42 -3.47 -9.20
CA THR A 141 -16.60 -2.96 -7.83
C THR A 141 -15.83 -1.65 -7.68
N PRO A 142 -16.48 -0.50 -7.93
CA PRO A 142 -16.01 0.77 -7.40
C PRO A 142 -16.08 0.75 -5.87
N LYS A 143 -15.05 1.31 -5.24
CA LYS A 143 -15.01 1.53 -3.79
C LYS A 143 -14.50 2.94 -3.51
N PHE A 144 -15.28 3.68 -2.74
CA PHE A 144 -14.93 5.01 -2.27
C PHE A 144 -14.67 4.95 -0.77
N THR A 145 -13.57 5.53 -0.32
CA THR A 145 -13.25 5.65 1.10
C THR A 145 -13.13 7.13 1.45
N TYR A 146 -13.77 7.53 2.55
CA TYR A 146 -13.48 8.78 3.23
C TYR A 146 -12.76 8.47 4.54
N PHE A 147 -11.65 9.16 4.81
CA PHE A 147 -10.79 8.87 5.94
C PHE A 147 -10.25 10.14 6.58
N LYS A 148 -9.81 9.96 7.83
CA LYS A 148 -9.04 10.94 8.58
C LYS A 148 -7.62 10.46 8.79
N SER A 149 -6.70 11.41 8.86
CA SER A 149 -5.30 11.17 9.14
C SER A 149 -4.76 12.25 10.08
N THR A 150 -3.97 11.84 11.06
CA THR A 150 -3.29 12.77 11.99
C THR A 150 -1.77 12.57 11.98
N HIS A 151 -1.31 11.58 11.21
CA HIS A 151 0.09 11.20 11.12
C HIS A 151 0.45 11.07 9.65
N PHE A 152 1.31 11.95 9.18
CA PHE A 152 1.83 11.94 7.83
C PHE A 152 3.21 12.59 7.78
N GLN A 153 3.93 12.25 6.73
CA GLN A 153 5.21 12.86 6.42
C GLN A 153 5.46 12.70 4.93
N GLU A 154 5.86 13.79 4.29
CA GLU A 154 6.31 13.81 2.90
C GLU A 154 7.63 14.58 2.82
N ALA A 155 8.67 13.91 2.36
CA ALA A 155 10.02 14.42 2.25
C ALA A 155 10.55 14.26 0.85
N GLU A 156 11.25 15.28 0.37
CA GLU A 156 12.15 15.20 -0.76
C GLU A 156 13.45 15.91 -0.38
N VAL A 157 14.56 15.18 -0.47
CA VAL A 157 15.91 15.73 -0.31
C VAL A 157 16.69 15.37 -1.55
N ASP A 158 17.18 16.37 -2.27
CA ASP A 158 17.87 16.22 -3.53
C ASP A 158 19.17 17.05 -3.51
N GLY A 159 20.30 16.40 -3.77
CA GLY A 159 21.52 17.10 -4.11
C GLY A 159 22.76 16.22 -4.13
N THR A 160 23.88 16.77 -3.69
CA THR A 160 25.19 16.10 -3.62
C THR A 160 25.91 16.40 -2.32
N ILE A 161 26.62 15.41 -1.78
CA ILE A 161 27.44 15.53 -0.57
C ILE A 161 28.85 14.99 -0.87
N PHE A 162 29.90 15.68 -0.42
CA PHE A 162 31.28 15.24 -0.62
C PHE A 162 31.82 14.47 0.60
N GLY A 163 32.16 13.19 0.41
CA GLY A 163 32.83 12.39 1.44
C GLY A 163 32.11 12.42 2.80
N SER A 164 32.87 12.69 3.86
CA SER A 164 32.35 12.90 5.22
C SER A 164 32.20 14.39 5.58
N GLU A 165 32.30 15.29 4.59
CA GLU A 165 32.34 16.73 4.84
C GLU A 165 30.92 17.29 4.99
N VAL A 166 30.79 18.38 5.74
CA VAL A 166 29.54 19.17 5.84
C VAL A 166 29.32 20.02 4.56
N GLU A 167 30.13 19.76 3.53
CA GLU A 167 30.09 20.42 2.23
C GLU A 167 29.19 19.61 1.30
N GLY A 168 28.10 20.25 0.89
CA GLY A 168 27.11 19.66 0.03
C GLY A 168 26.05 20.68 -0.34
N LYS A 169 25.54 20.53 -1.55
CA LYS A 169 24.41 21.28 -2.06
C LYS A 169 23.19 20.37 -2.04
N LEU A 170 22.34 20.55 -1.03
CA LEU A 170 21.09 19.83 -0.86
C LEU A 170 19.92 20.79 -0.97
N GLN A 171 18.83 20.37 -1.58
CA GLN A 171 17.52 20.98 -1.49
C GLN A 171 16.65 20.04 -0.66
N ALA A 172 15.89 20.59 0.28
CA ALA A 172 14.96 19.84 1.11
C ALA A 172 13.57 20.47 1.03
N GLU A 173 12.58 19.66 0.70
CA GLU A 173 11.17 19.99 0.77
C GLU A 173 10.49 18.98 1.68
N TYR A 174 9.94 19.46 2.79
CA TYR A 174 9.52 18.58 3.86
C TYR A 174 8.26 19.07 4.54
N TYR A 175 7.28 18.17 4.68
CA TYR A 175 5.98 18.43 5.28
C TYR A 175 5.64 17.29 6.24
N PHE A 176 5.16 17.60 7.44
CA PHE A 176 4.99 16.56 8.47
C PHE A 176 3.97 16.93 9.53
N SER A 177 3.36 15.90 10.12
CA SER A 177 2.60 16.01 11.37
C SER A 177 3.51 16.07 12.60
N LYS A 178 4.59 15.29 12.56
CA LYS A 178 5.57 15.17 13.63
C LYS A 178 6.86 14.67 13.02
N ASP A 179 7.97 15.27 13.41
CA ASP A 179 9.26 14.91 12.82
C ASP A 179 10.33 14.58 13.85
N VAL A 180 11.20 13.64 13.47
CA VAL A 180 12.31 13.15 14.29
C VAL A 180 13.58 13.96 14.04
N LEU A 181 13.77 14.53 12.85
CA LEU A 181 14.96 15.30 12.46
C LEU A 181 14.87 16.78 12.91
N PHE A 182 13.67 17.34 12.88
CA PHE A 182 13.31 18.73 13.10
C PHE A 182 12.26 18.84 14.21
N LYS A 183 12.48 18.12 15.33
CA LYS A 183 11.59 18.11 16.50
C LYS A 183 11.20 19.50 16.98
N SER A 184 12.10 20.49 16.86
CA SER A 184 11.86 21.88 17.24
C SER A 184 10.86 22.63 16.35
N PHE A 185 10.54 22.11 15.16
CA PHE A 185 9.57 22.68 14.23
C PHE A 185 8.29 21.83 14.12
N THR A 186 8.17 20.79 14.95
CA THR A 186 6.94 20.00 15.08
C THR A 186 5.82 20.87 15.63
N PRO A 187 4.64 20.94 14.96
CA PRO A 187 3.45 21.60 15.48
C PRO A 187 3.11 21.14 16.89
N VAL A 188 2.54 22.03 17.71
CA VAL A 188 2.16 21.71 19.09
C VAL A 188 1.04 20.67 19.11
N ASP A 189 0.07 20.84 18.20
CA ASP A 189 -1.03 19.91 17.98
C ASP A 189 -0.80 19.15 16.67
N ASN A 190 -1.15 17.86 16.64
CA ASN A 190 -1.07 17.11 15.38
C ASN A 190 -2.06 17.70 14.35
N PRO A 191 -1.66 17.86 13.07
CA PRO A 191 -2.55 18.33 12.03
C PRO A 191 -3.75 17.40 11.84
N GLN A 192 -4.85 17.98 11.37
CA GLN A 192 -6.04 17.24 11.02
C GLN A 192 -6.12 17.09 9.50
N GLY A 193 -6.00 15.86 9.04
CA GLY A 193 -6.13 15.47 7.65
C GLY A 193 -7.51 14.90 7.37
N ASP A 194 -8.22 15.50 6.43
CA ASP A 194 -9.43 14.95 5.83
C ASP A 194 -9.15 14.55 4.39
N GLY A 195 -9.50 13.31 4.03
CA GLY A 195 -9.11 12.77 2.73
C GLY A 195 -10.07 11.72 2.20
N TYR A 196 -9.85 11.38 0.94
CA TYR A 196 -10.66 10.41 0.22
C TYR A 196 -9.79 9.58 -0.72
N SER A 197 -10.25 8.37 -1.03
CA SER A 197 -9.65 7.51 -2.06
C SER A 197 -10.69 6.79 -2.90
N PHE A 198 -10.29 6.46 -4.12
CA PHE A 198 -11.06 5.67 -5.05
C PHE A 198 -10.29 4.44 -5.51
N ASP A 199 -10.91 3.28 -5.32
CA ASP A 199 -10.45 1.99 -5.81
C ASP A 199 -11.45 1.47 -6.86
N LEU A 200 -10.93 0.70 -7.81
CA LEU A 200 -11.75 -0.01 -8.79
C LEU A 200 -11.21 -1.43 -8.95
N SER A 201 -12.07 -2.43 -8.78
CA SER A 201 -11.75 -3.80 -9.17
C SER A 201 -12.69 -4.31 -10.25
N VAL A 202 -12.17 -5.16 -11.11
CA VAL A 202 -12.90 -5.85 -12.17
C VAL A 202 -12.59 -7.33 -12.05
N ASP A 203 -13.63 -8.15 -11.99
CA ASP A 203 -13.55 -9.59 -11.91
C ASP A 203 -14.35 -10.22 -13.05
N TRP A 204 -13.71 -11.01 -13.90
CA TRP A 204 -14.36 -11.59 -15.08
C TRP A 204 -14.14 -13.10 -15.17
N GLN A 205 -15.20 -13.85 -14.89
CA GLN A 205 -15.30 -15.28 -15.16
C GLN A 205 -15.62 -15.51 -16.64
N ILE A 206 -14.58 -15.55 -17.48
CA ILE A 206 -14.70 -15.71 -18.93
C ILE A 206 -15.31 -17.06 -19.30
N THR A 207 -14.79 -18.12 -18.69
CA THR A 207 -15.30 -19.50 -18.83
C THR A 207 -15.36 -20.14 -17.46
N LYS A 208 -15.91 -21.36 -17.32
CA LYS A 208 -15.86 -22.09 -16.03
C LYS A 208 -14.44 -22.34 -15.50
N ASP A 209 -13.43 -22.33 -16.38
CA ASP A 209 -12.05 -22.69 -16.03
C ASP A 209 -11.09 -21.49 -16.09
N LEU A 210 -11.55 -20.32 -16.54
CA LEU A 210 -10.72 -19.13 -16.74
C LEU A 210 -11.38 -17.90 -16.12
N ARG A 211 -10.69 -17.28 -15.17
CA ARG A 211 -11.04 -16.00 -14.55
C ARG A 211 -9.90 -15.01 -14.77
N VAL A 212 -10.25 -13.78 -15.10
CA VAL A 212 -9.30 -12.67 -15.21
C VAL A 212 -9.78 -11.59 -14.25
N TRP A 213 -8.88 -11.06 -13.45
CA TRP A 213 -9.19 -9.99 -12.51
C TRP A 213 -8.17 -8.87 -12.61
N ALA A 214 -8.61 -7.65 -12.36
CA ALA A 214 -7.75 -6.49 -12.30
C ALA A 214 -8.20 -5.56 -11.18
N ALA A 215 -7.27 -4.84 -10.57
CA ALA A 215 -7.58 -3.83 -9.58
C ALA A 215 -6.66 -2.62 -9.72
N GLY A 216 -7.26 -1.43 -9.67
CA GLY A 216 -6.57 -0.17 -9.42
C GLY A 216 -6.90 0.29 -8.01
N LYS A 217 -5.87 0.43 -7.18
CA LYS A 217 -5.97 0.95 -5.81
C LYS A 217 -5.45 2.36 -5.78
N ASP A 218 -6.11 3.22 -5.00
CA ASP A 218 -5.73 4.64 -4.88
C ASP A 218 -5.65 5.32 -6.27
N LEU A 219 -6.57 4.98 -7.19
CA LEU A 219 -6.67 5.62 -8.52
C LEU A 219 -6.88 7.13 -8.40
N MET A 220 -7.50 7.53 -7.30
CA MET A 220 -7.47 8.88 -6.75
C MET A 220 -7.19 8.72 -5.25
N TYR A 221 -6.30 9.53 -4.72
CA TYR A 221 -6.03 9.61 -3.29
C TYR A 221 -5.55 11.02 -2.96
N GLU A 222 -6.28 11.69 -2.07
CA GLU A 222 -5.94 13.04 -1.64
C GLU A 222 -6.28 13.19 -0.15
N THR A 223 -5.36 13.75 0.61
CA THR A 223 -5.60 14.20 1.98
C THR A 223 -5.21 15.65 2.11
N LYS A 224 -6.13 16.47 2.61
CA LYS A 224 -5.83 17.86 2.93
C LYS A 224 -5.59 17.98 4.43
N TYR A 225 -4.38 18.40 4.79
CA TYR A 225 -3.96 18.65 6.16
C TYR A 225 -4.01 20.13 6.48
N GLU A 226 -4.72 20.47 7.55
CA GLU A 226 -4.66 21.78 8.19
C GLU A 226 -3.70 21.69 9.38
N GLY A 227 -2.80 22.67 9.50
CA GLY A 227 -1.84 22.72 10.62
C GLY A 227 -0.52 21.99 10.35
N ALA A 228 -0.14 21.80 9.08
CA ALA A 228 1.05 21.02 8.74
C ALA A 228 2.35 21.76 9.09
N GLY A 229 3.29 21.06 9.73
CA GLY A 229 4.66 21.51 9.89
C GLY A 229 5.40 21.40 8.56
N PHE A 230 6.41 22.26 8.36
CA PHE A 230 7.21 22.21 7.14
C PHE A 230 8.66 22.67 7.36
N VAL A 231 9.56 22.17 6.52
CA VAL A 231 10.94 22.63 6.35
C VAL A 231 11.27 22.64 4.86
N ASN A 232 11.47 23.83 4.31
CA ASN A 232 11.74 24.03 2.89
C ASN A 232 12.99 24.87 2.72
N GLY A 233 13.96 24.41 1.95
CA GLY A 233 15.18 25.18 1.79
C GLY A 233 16.30 24.45 1.11
N PHE A 234 17.49 25.02 1.21
CA PHE A 234 18.68 24.46 0.59
C PHE A 234 19.95 24.74 1.38
N THR A 235 20.95 23.91 1.15
CA THR A 235 22.34 24.14 1.52
C THR A 235 23.17 24.48 0.27
N THR A 236 24.27 25.21 0.43
CA THR A 236 25.22 25.52 -0.67
C THR A 236 26.64 25.34 -0.20
N ASP A 237 27.49 24.82 -1.09
CA ASP A 237 28.95 24.90 -0.95
C ASP A 237 29.34 26.39 -0.88
N ILE A 238 30.03 26.83 0.17
CA ILE A 238 30.36 28.25 0.34
C ILE A 238 31.45 28.65 -0.67
N PRO A 239 31.21 29.61 -1.59
CA PRO A 239 32.28 30.21 -2.37
C PRO A 239 32.85 31.44 -1.66
N PHE A 240 34.15 31.47 -1.45
CA PHE A 240 34.85 32.65 -0.96
C PHE A 240 35.09 33.65 -2.10
N THR A 241 34.83 34.94 -1.87
CA THR A 241 35.26 36.01 -2.80
C THR A 241 36.05 37.07 -2.04
N GLU A 242 37.34 37.22 -2.36
CA GLU A 242 38.17 38.33 -1.85
C GLU A 242 37.87 39.63 -2.61
N ARG A 243 37.72 40.74 -1.88
CA ARG A 243 37.74 42.12 -2.43
C ARG A 243 38.73 42.98 -1.66
N GLU A 244 39.13 44.12 -2.24
CA GLU A 244 40.09 45.10 -1.68
C GLU A 244 39.73 45.69 -0.29
N GLY A 245 38.65 45.25 0.36
CA GLY A 245 38.25 45.64 1.71
C GLY A 245 37.76 44.49 2.62
N GLY A 246 37.91 43.22 2.22
CA GLY A 246 37.53 42.06 3.05
C GLY A 246 37.08 40.83 2.26
N ILE A 247 36.73 39.77 3.01
CA ILE A 247 36.09 38.54 2.52
C ILE A 247 34.58 38.70 2.71
N ASP A 248 33.79 38.49 1.66
CA ASP A 248 32.32 38.47 1.74
C ASP A 248 31.82 37.01 1.74
N THR A 249 30.96 36.65 2.70
CA THR A 249 30.35 35.32 2.82
C THR A 249 28.84 35.43 3.02
N THR A 250 28.07 34.60 2.32
CA THR A 250 26.59 34.59 2.36
C THR A 250 26.12 33.11 2.39
N PRO A 251 24.94 32.78 2.98
CA PRO A 251 24.72 31.54 3.73
C PRO A 251 24.94 30.22 2.98
N SER A 252 25.49 29.24 3.71
CA SER A 252 25.57 27.80 3.39
C SER A 252 24.29 27.01 3.65
N VAL A 253 23.29 27.58 4.35
CA VAL A 253 21.98 26.98 4.60
C VAL A 253 20.91 28.09 4.64
N ARG A 254 19.80 27.89 3.92
CA ARG A 254 18.59 28.71 4.03
C ARG A 254 17.38 27.80 4.18
N LEU A 255 16.73 27.84 5.34
CA LEU A 255 15.49 27.10 5.61
C LEU A 255 14.35 28.09 5.90
N ARG A 256 13.21 27.86 5.25
CA ARG A 256 11.90 28.35 5.65
C ARG A 256 11.24 27.21 6.43
N THR A 257 10.83 27.46 7.67
CA THR A 257 10.27 26.42 8.53
C THR A 257 8.96 26.86 9.15
N SER A 258 8.21 25.90 9.71
CA SER A 258 7.02 26.16 10.54
C SER A 258 7.32 26.77 11.92
N ALA A 259 8.55 27.26 12.15
CA ALA A 259 8.89 27.97 13.38
C ALA A 259 7.97 29.19 13.59
N TYR A 260 7.70 29.51 14.86
CA TYR A 260 6.83 30.62 15.25
C TYR A 260 5.37 30.45 14.76
N ASP A 261 4.84 29.22 14.88
CA ASP A 261 3.44 28.87 14.57
C ASP A 261 3.04 29.18 13.11
N GLN A 262 4.01 29.10 12.20
CA GLN A 262 3.77 29.21 10.77
C GLN A 262 3.32 27.85 10.23
N GLU A 263 2.10 27.46 10.55
CA GLU A 263 1.48 26.27 9.97
C GLU A 263 0.93 26.57 8.57
N ILE A 264 0.89 25.54 7.73
CA ILE A 264 0.33 25.64 6.39
C ILE A 264 -0.79 24.64 6.17
N GLU A 265 -1.58 24.92 5.13
CA GLU A 265 -2.41 23.91 4.50
C GLU A 265 -1.54 23.11 3.51
N TYR A 266 -1.64 21.78 3.57
CA TYR A 266 -0.88 20.89 2.70
C TYR A 266 -1.76 19.78 2.12
N THR A 267 -1.67 19.58 0.81
CA THR A 267 -2.34 18.47 0.12
C THR A 267 -1.33 17.36 -0.13
N PHE A 268 -1.62 16.19 0.43
CA PHE A 268 -0.83 14.97 0.29
C PHE A 268 -1.53 14.03 -0.69
N GLU A 269 -0.80 13.58 -1.69
CA GLU A 269 -1.29 12.71 -2.76
C GLU A 269 -0.51 11.39 -2.79
N ARG A 270 -1.05 10.38 -3.47
CA ARG A 270 -0.40 9.08 -3.62
C ARG A 270 -0.53 8.48 -5.00
N ASP A 271 0.47 7.68 -5.34
CA ASP A 271 0.50 6.91 -6.56
C ASP A 271 -0.49 5.75 -6.53
N ALA A 272 -1.17 5.57 -7.65
CA ALA A 272 -2.05 4.44 -7.88
C ALA A 272 -1.24 3.14 -7.96
N ARG A 273 -1.84 2.06 -7.46
CA ARG A 273 -1.27 0.71 -7.50
C ARG A 273 -2.11 -0.20 -8.37
N TYR A 274 -1.46 -0.96 -9.23
CA TYR A 274 -2.14 -1.75 -10.25
C TYR A 274 -1.88 -3.23 -10.05
N TYR A 275 -2.94 -4.02 -10.19
CA TYR A 275 -2.92 -5.46 -10.05
C TYR A 275 -3.66 -6.08 -11.23
N LEU A 276 -3.11 -7.15 -11.77
CA LEU A 276 -3.71 -7.97 -12.82
C LEU A 276 -3.46 -9.43 -12.47
N GLY A 277 -4.48 -10.27 -12.60
CA GLY A 277 -4.34 -11.70 -12.41
C GLY A 277 -5.18 -12.51 -13.38
N VAL A 278 -4.69 -13.73 -13.63
CA VAL A 278 -5.33 -14.72 -14.47
C VAL A 278 -5.30 -16.05 -13.72
N ASP A 279 -6.48 -16.54 -13.37
CA ASP A 279 -6.68 -17.86 -12.77
C ASP A 279 -7.12 -18.86 -13.83
N TYR A 280 -6.48 -20.03 -13.85
CA TYR A 280 -6.85 -21.12 -14.74
C TYR A 280 -7.00 -22.45 -13.97
N ARG A 281 -8.17 -23.08 -14.08
CA ARG A 281 -8.46 -24.42 -13.56
C ARG A 281 -7.92 -25.45 -14.57
N ILE A 282 -6.85 -26.14 -14.18
CA ILE A 282 -6.21 -27.16 -15.02
C ILE A 282 -7.05 -28.46 -14.99
N ASN A 283 -7.51 -28.84 -13.80
CA ASN A 283 -8.41 -29.95 -13.54
C ASN A 283 -8.98 -29.82 -12.11
N ASP A 284 -9.84 -30.75 -11.69
CA ASP A 284 -10.48 -30.73 -10.37
C ASP A 284 -9.50 -30.60 -9.19
N ARG A 285 -8.27 -31.09 -9.33
CA ARG A 285 -7.25 -31.06 -8.27
C ARG A 285 -6.27 -29.90 -8.37
N PHE A 286 -6.13 -29.27 -9.53
CA PHE A 286 -5.07 -28.27 -9.76
C PHE A 286 -5.59 -27.02 -10.46
N SER A 287 -5.18 -25.87 -9.95
CA SER A 287 -5.33 -24.58 -10.65
C SER A 287 -4.04 -23.78 -10.56
N THR A 288 -3.88 -22.82 -11.46
CA THR A 288 -2.74 -21.90 -11.46
C THR A 288 -3.24 -20.47 -11.51
N GLU A 289 -2.48 -19.56 -10.92
CA GLU A 289 -2.69 -18.13 -11.00
C GLU A 289 -1.39 -17.48 -11.48
N LEU A 290 -1.49 -16.61 -12.48
CA LEU A 290 -0.44 -15.67 -12.84
C LEU A 290 -0.90 -14.27 -12.44
N LYS A 291 -0.13 -13.58 -11.60
CA LYS A 291 -0.43 -12.22 -11.17
C LYS A 291 0.74 -11.28 -11.42
N ALA A 292 0.41 -10.06 -11.83
CA ALA A 292 1.34 -8.95 -11.99
C ALA A 292 0.87 -7.78 -11.12
N ARG A 293 1.81 -7.14 -10.43
CA ARG A 293 1.54 -5.98 -9.57
C ARG A 293 2.55 -4.89 -9.91
N LYS A 294 2.11 -3.63 -9.93
CA LYS A 294 2.97 -2.48 -10.15
C LYS A 294 2.78 -1.47 -9.03
N PHE A 295 3.89 -1.09 -8.39
CA PHE A 295 3.98 -0.08 -7.35
C PHE A 295 5.06 0.91 -7.74
N ILE A 296 4.72 2.19 -7.95
CA ILE A 296 5.66 3.21 -8.43
C ILE A 296 6.37 2.71 -9.71
N ASP A 297 7.65 2.37 -9.61
CA ASP A 297 8.50 1.91 -10.70
C ASP A 297 8.72 0.38 -10.68
N ASP A 298 8.41 -0.28 -9.57
CA ASP A 298 8.62 -1.71 -9.38
C ASP A 298 7.48 -2.55 -9.98
N THR A 299 7.86 -3.62 -10.66
CA THR A 299 6.91 -4.57 -11.27
C THR A 299 7.17 -5.98 -10.78
N PHE A 300 6.18 -6.51 -10.07
CA PHE A 300 6.23 -7.82 -9.45
C PHE A 300 5.41 -8.82 -10.26
N ILE A 301 6.03 -9.90 -10.72
CA ILE A 301 5.36 -10.98 -11.45
C ILE A 301 5.43 -12.25 -10.62
N GLN A 302 4.28 -12.88 -10.37
CA GLN A 302 4.18 -14.08 -9.55
C GLN A 302 3.36 -15.17 -10.24
N ALA A 303 3.84 -16.41 -10.10
CA ALA A 303 3.14 -17.61 -10.53
C ALA A 303 2.82 -18.48 -9.31
N ASN A 304 1.56 -18.88 -9.19
CA ASN A 304 1.03 -19.73 -8.11
C ASN A 304 0.48 -21.04 -8.68
N LEU A 305 0.68 -22.13 -7.95
CA LEU A 305 0.03 -23.42 -8.17
C LEU A 305 -0.79 -23.76 -6.92
N SER A 306 -2.06 -24.13 -7.12
CA SER A 306 -2.97 -24.55 -6.07
C SER A 306 -3.32 -26.03 -6.22
N TYR A 307 -3.25 -26.76 -5.11
CA TYR A 307 -3.74 -28.14 -4.97
C TYR A 307 -5.04 -28.15 -4.16
N HIS A 308 -6.12 -28.58 -4.81
CA HIS A 308 -7.46 -28.67 -4.26
C HIS A 308 -7.66 -30.06 -3.67
N PHE A 309 -7.76 -30.16 -2.34
CA PHE A 309 -7.90 -31.42 -1.61
C PHE A 309 -9.33 -31.70 -1.14
N SER A 310 -10.22 -30.72 -1.30
CA SER A 310 -11.68 -30.88 -1.25
C SER A 310 -12.33 -29.83 -2.15
N ASP A 311 -13.66 -29.89 -2.29
CA ASP A 311 -14.41 -28.95 -3.12
C ASP A 311 -14.21 -27.49 -2.68
N SER A 312 -14.07 -27.27 -1.39
CA SER A 312 -13.92 -25.94 -0.79
C SER A 312 -12.53 -25.60 -0.30
N TRP A 313 -11.52 -26.50 -0.34
CA TRP A 313 -10.21 -26.21 0.25
C TRP A 313 -9.05 -26.42 -0.73
N ALA A 314 -8.11 -25.49 -0.70
CA ALA A 314 -6.88 -25.55 -1.47
C ALA A 314 -5.66 -25.12 -0.65
N LEU A 315 -4.55 -25.86 -0.81
CA LEU A 315 -3.22 -25.38 -0.51
C LEU A 315 -2.66 -24.71 -1.77
N PHE A 316 -1.92 -23.63 -1.61
CA PHE A 316 -1.25 -23.01 -2.74
C PHE A 316 0.15 -22.57 -2.36
N GLY A 317 1.01 -22.53 -3.37
CA GLY A 317 2.32 -21.94 -3.25
C GLY A 317 2.76 -21.35 -4.58
N GLY A 318 3.75 -20.46 -4.51
CA GLY A 318 4.27 -19.83 -5.71
C GLY A 318 5.50 -19.01 -5.47
N TYR A 319 5.94 -18.35 -6.52
CA TYR A 319 7.21 -17.61 -6.55
C TYR A 319 7.03 -16.29 -7.30
N GLU A 320 7.54 -15.21 -6.72
CA GLU A 320 7.58 -13.88 -7.32
C GLU A 320 8.99 -13.51 -7.77
N THR A 321 9.12 -12.96 -8.98
CA THR A 321 10.42 -12.75 -9.60
C THR A 321 11.19 -11.54 -9.09
N HIS A 322 10.52 -10.45 -8.74
CA HIS A 322 11.18 -9.19 -8.35
C HIS A 322 11.73 -9.25 -6.91
N SER A 323 10.91 -9.77 -5.99
CA SER A 323 11.31 -9.95 -4.58
C SER A 323 12.01 -11.29 -4.32
N GLU A 324 12.09 -12.17 -5.32
CA GLU A 324 12.52 -13.56 -5.19
C GLU A 324 11.78 -14.36 -4.08
N ALA A 325 10.58 -13.91 -3.71
CA ALA A 325 9.85 -14.42 -2.57
C ALA A 325 8.99 -15.64 -2.91
N VAL A 326 8.98 -16.61 -1.98
CA VAL A 326 8.13 -17.80 -2.03
C VAL A 326 6.87 -17.56 -1.21
N GLU A 327 5.70 -17.77 -1.81
CA GLU A 327 4.40 -17.73 -1.13
C GLU A 327 3.95 -19.15 -0.78
N LEU A 328 3.39 -19.31 0.42
CA LEU A 328 2.66 -20.49 0.85
C LEU A 328 1.37 -20.06 1.55
N GLY A 329 0.28 -20.74 1.23
CA GLY A 329 -1.01 -20.43 1.82
C GLY A 329 -2.02 -21.55 1.76
N ILE A 330 -3.09 -21.34 2.50
CA ILE A 330 -4.28 -22.19 2.54
C ILE A 330 -5.51 -21.29 2.38
N LYS A 331 -6.45 -21.72 1.56
CA LYS A 331 -7.71 -21.02 1.38
C LYS A 331 -8.88 -21.98 1.25
N ASN A 332 -10.04 -21.48 1.62
CA ASN A 332 -11.32 -22.04 1.29
C ASN A 332 -12.26 -20.96 0.74
N ASP A 333 -13.52 -21.34 0.48
CA ASP A 333 -14.54 -20.44 -0.06
C ASP A 333 -14.83 -19.21 0.83
N TYR A 334 -14.54 -19.32 2.13
CA TYR A 334 -14.88 -18.32 3.16
C TYR A 334 -13.68 -17.65 3.82
N ALA A 335 -12.49 -18.22 3.73
CA ALA A 335 -11.33 -17.72 4.46
C ALA A 335 -10.03 -18.15 3.80
N GLY A 336 -8.99 -17.35 3.98
CA GLY A 336 -7.67 -17.70 3.53
C GLY A 336 -6.59 -17.06 4.38
N PHE A 337 -5.42 -17.68 4.35
CA PHE A 337 -4.21 -17.22 5.00
C PHE A 337 -3.02 -17.53 4.11
N SER A 338 -2.13 -16.57 3.92
CA SER A 338 -0.84 -16.80 3.27
C SER A 338 0.28 -16.01 3.92
N VAL A 339 1.47 -16.58 3.77
CA VAL A 339 2.73 -15.92 4.09
C VAL A 339 3.61 -16.02 2.86
N LYS A 340 4.29 -14.92 2.56
CA LYS A 340 5.25 -14.85 1.48
C LYS A 340 6.50 -14.13 1.94
N MET A 341 7.65 -14.72 1.65
CA MET A 341 8.95 -14.21 2.08
C MET A 341 10.06 -14.69 1.16
N ASP A 342 11.09 -13.87 0.99
CA ASP A 342 12.33 -14.22 0.29
C ASP A 342 13.28 -15.04 1.16
N ASN A 343 13.23 -14.84 2.48
CA ASN A 343 14.05 -15.58 3.44
C ASN A 343 13.21 -16.07 4.64
N PRO A 344 13.26 -17.37 5.01
CA PRO A 344 12.61 -17.87 6.22
C PRO A 344 13.22 -17.34 7.52
N ASP A 345 14.46 -16.87 7.49
CA ASP A 345 15.07 -16.13 8.58
C ASP A 345 14.66 -14.65 8.45
N ILE A 346 13.72 -14.21 9.27
CA ILE A 346 13.14 -12.86 9.22
C ILE A 346 14.20 -11.75 9.41
N GLU A 347 15.33 -12.07 10.07
CA GLU A 347 16.43 -11.12 10.24
C GLU A 347 17.19 -10.86 8.92
N LYS A 348 17.04 -11.76 7.94
CA LYS A 348 17.68 -11.70 6.62
C LYS A 348 16.69 -11.45 5.48
N ALA A 349 15.40 -11.33 5.77
CA ALA A 349 14.36 -11.15 4.76
C ALA A 349 14.34 -9.70 4.27
N TYR A 350 14.33 -9.52 2.95
CA TYR A 350 14.12 -8.24 2.26
C TYR A 350 12.64 -8.03 1.91
N TYR A 351 11.85 -9.11 1.90
CA TYR A 351 10.43 -9.07 1.60
C TYR A 351 9.65 -9.94 2.59
N VAL A 352 8.61 -9.36 3.18
CA VAL A 352 7.65 -10.12 3.99
C VAL A 352 6.24 -9.65 3.67
N ASN A 353 5.37 -10.61 3.35
CA ASN A 353 3.94 -10.37 3.18
C ASN A 353 3.12 -11.39 3.99
N LEU A 354 2.15 -10.86 4.73
CA LEU A 354 1.18 -11.60 5.51
C LEU A 354 -0.22 -11.17 5.08
N ASN A 355 -1.04 -12.15 4.70
CA ASN A 355 -2.39 -11.90 4.23
C ASN A 355 -3.36 -12.87 4.89
N TRP A 356 -4.50 -12.35 5.33
CA TRP A 356 -5.67 -13.18 5.58
C TRP A 356 -6.96 -12.47 5.22
N PHE A 357 -7.96 -13.26 4.88
CA PHE A 357 -9.32 -12.78 4.67
C PHE A 357 -10.33 -13.74 5.28
N VAL A 358 -11.50 -13.19 5.63
CA VAL A 358 -12.71 -13.93 5.97
C VAL A 358 -13.88 -13.26 5.24
N ASN A 359 -14.57 -14.04 4.42
CA ASN A 359 -15.76 -13.68 3.68
C ASN A 359 -16.87 -14.69 3.99
N LEU A 360 -17.64 -14.43 5.05
CA LEU A 360 -18.77 -15.29 5.45
C LEU A 360 -20.05 -14.79 4.82
N THR A 361 -20.83 -15.71 4.27
CA THR A 361 -22.05 -15.41 3.54
C THR A 361 -23.26 -16.03 4.28
N PHE A 362 -24.35 -15.27 4.45
CA PHE A 362 -25.49 -15.62 5.32
C PHE A 362 -26.86 -15.46 4.65
#